data_AF-A0A959VCS3-F1
#
_entry.id   AF-A0A959VCS3-F1
#
_cell.length_a   1.000
_cell.length_b   1.000
_cell.length_c   1.000
_cell.angle_alpha   90.00
_cell.angle_beta   90.00
_cell.angle_gamma   90.00
#
_symmetry.space_group_name_H-M   'P 1'
#
loop_
_entity.id
_entity.type
_entity.pdbx_description
1 polymer ?
#
loop_
_entity_poly.entity_id
_entity_poly.type
_entity_poly.pdbx_seq_one_letter_code
_entity_poly.pdbx_strand_id
1 'polypeptide(L)'
;MRIKKRFITLIIVAFLLGLALFPSGDPAPIHYVDRQSSETKIEKVAGEGWLAWLYNNPVGEMSLQALVKRKFFSEWYGKRMDAPGSVDKIEPFAEEYDIDLSIAQKQEFTSFNDFFTRKLKPDARPVNMDSSVVVSPADGKVLAYEDVSEQDFIVKGYRFNLFDFLQDSLLAQKYEHGSLMIFRLCPADYHRFHFPLSGEVSDLKKISGDYYSVNPIAIHKMIEIFCENKREYVIVSSPEFGPVIMAEVGATMVGSIIQTYEGNLAIKGEEKGYFKFGGSTVILLFEASRIKIDTDLLENTQKQLETSVLMGEQVGVRNPAKFQIGFSLETE
;
A
#
# COMPACT_ATOMS: atom_id res chain seq x y z
N MET A 1 -3.81 -23.57 -49.06
CA MET A 1 -2.98 -22.96 -47.99
C MET A 1 -3.78 -22.10 -46.99
N ARG A 2 -4.72 -21.24 -47.41
CA ARG A 2 -5.55 -20.38 -46.52
C ARG A 2 -6.50 -21.12 -45.57
N ILE A 3 -7.09 -22.24 -45.99
CA ILE A 3 -8.04 -23.03 -45.17
C ILE A 3 -7.33 -23.71 -43.98
N LYS A 4 -6.14 -24.28 -44.20
CA LYS A 4 -5.30 -24.87 -43.14
C LYS A 4 -4.90 -23.83 -42.09
N LYS A 5 -4.58 -22.59 -42.50
CA LYS A 5 -4.27 -21.49 -41.56
C LYS A 5 -5.49 -21.13 -40.68
N ARG A 6 -6.68 -20.99 -41.27
CA ARG A 6 -7.91 -20.69 -40.52
C ARG A 6 -8.28 -21.80 -39.52
N PHE A 7 -8.11 -23.06 -39.92
CA PHE A 7 -8.37 -24.20 -39.04
C PHE A 7 -7.40 -24.28 -37.86
N ILE A 8 -6.10 -24.04 -38.11
CA ILE A 8 -5.08 -23.95 -37.05
C ILE A 8 -5.40 -22.77 -36.10
N THR A 9 -5.79 -21.61 -36.63
CA THR A 9 -6.21 -20.47 -35.80
C THR A 9 -7.42 -20.79 -34.92
N LEU A 10 -8.43 -21.47 -35.46
CA LEU A 10 -9.61 -21.89 -34.70
C LEU A 10 -9.26 -22.85 -33.55
N ILE A 11 -8.35 -23.81 -33.80
CA ILE A 11 -7.88 -24.73 -32.75
C ILE A 11 -7.13 -23.96 -31.65
N ILE A 12 -6.25 -23.02 -32.02
CA ILE A 12 -5.52 -22.20 -31.05
C ILE A 12 -6.49 -21.34 -30.24
N VAL A 13 -7.49 -20.71 -30.87
CA VAL A 13 -8.50 -19.90 -30.18
C VAL A 13 -9.33 -20.77 -29.24
N ALA A 14 -9.78 -21.94 -29.69
CA ALA A 14 -10.54 -22.87 -28.85
C ALA A 14 -9.71 -23.39 -27.66
N PHE A 15 -8.42 -23.65 -27.87
CA PHE A 15 -7.49 -24.04 -26.80
C PHE A 15 -7.27 -22.92 -25.79
N LEU A 16 -7.04 -21.68 -26.25
CA LEU A 16 -6.92 -20.51 -25.37
C LEU A 16 -8.21 -20.22 -24.61
N LEU A 17 -9.38 -20.37 -25.25
CA LEU A 17 -10.68 -20.27 -24.58
C LEU A 17 -10.87 -21.37 -23.53
N GLY A 18 -10.47 -22.60 -23.84
CA GLY A 18 -10.48 -23.71 -22.89
C GLY A 18 -9.60 -23.42 -21.67
N LEU A 19 -8.38 -22.91 -21.88
CA LEU A 19 -7.48 -22.49 -20.80
C LEU A 19 -8.03 -21.30 -20.02
N ALA A 20 -8.67 -20.33 -20.68
CA ALA A 20 -9.25 -19.16 -20.02
C ALA A 20 -10.42 -19.52 -19.09
N LEU A 21 -11.19 -20.55 -19.46
CA LEU A 21 -12.31 -21.07 -18.68
C LEU A 21 -11.88 -22.12 -17.63
N PHE A 22 -10.61 -22.51 -17.61
CA PHE A 22 -10.09 -23.41 -16.60
C PHE A 22 -10.11 -22.73 -15.22
N PRO A 23 -10.73 -23.35 -14.20
CA PRO A 23 -10.86 -22.73 -12.88
C PRO A 23 -9.48 -22.53 -12.26
N SER A 24 -9.23 -21.33 -11.72
CA SER A 24 -7.96 -20.94 -11.08
C SER A 24 -7.76 -21.53 -9.68
N GLY A 25 -8.72 -22.31 -9.20
CA GLY A 25 -8.86 -22.66 -7.78
C GLY A 25 -9.32 -21.47 -6.94
N ASP A 26 -10.01 -21.74 -5.83
CA ASP A 26 -10.33 -20.71 -4.86
C ASP A 26 -9.03 -20.33 -4.12
N PRO A 27 -8.69 -19.04 -4.03
CA PRO A 27 -7.52 -18.62 -3.26
C PRO A 27 -7.72 -18.99 -1.78
N ALA A 28 -6.61 -19.29 -1.10
CA ALA A 28 -6.65 -19.49 0.34
C ALA A 28 -7.12 -18.20 1.04
N PRO A 29 -7.98 -18.28 2.07
CA PRO A 29 -8.43 -17.11 2.80
C PRO A 29 -7.26 -16.30 3.34
N ILE A 30 -7.34 -14.98 3.23
CA ILE A 30 -6.34 -14.06 3.78
C ILE A 30 -6.75 -13.72 5.21
N HIS A 31 -5.89 -14.06 6.16
CA HIS A 31 -6.09 -13.78 7.58
C HIS A 31 -5.31 -12.53 8.00
N TYR A 32 -5.91 -11.72 8.87
CA TYR A 32 -5.26 -10.58 9.51
C TYR A 32 -5.75 -10.44 10.96
N VAL A 33 -4.99 -9.74 11.80
CA VAL A 33 -5.37 -9.44 13.17
C VAL A 33 -6.09 -8.09 13.23
N ASP A 34 -7.32 -8.10 13.75
CA ASP A 34 -7.99 -6.87 14.14
C ASP A 34 -7.30 -6.30 15.38
N ARG A 35 -6.70 -5.10 15.29
CA ARG A 35 -5.88 -4.62 16.41
C ARG A 35 -6.70 -4.22 17.62
N GLN A 36 -7.92 -3.72 17.40
CA GLN A 36 -8.80 -3.27 18.47
C GLN A 36 -9.39 -4.43 19.25
N SER A 37 -9.84 -5.49 18.55
CA SER A 37 -10.38 -6.69 19.22
C SER A 37 -9.33 -7.76 19.53
N SER A 38 -8.12 -7.66 18.95
CA SER A 38 -7.07 -8.70 18.97
C SER A 38 -7.52 -10.04 18.37
N GLU A 39 -8.59 -10.06 17.57
CA GLU A 39 -9.10 -11.26 16.93
C GLU A 39 -8.56 -11.43 15.51
N THR A 40 -8.30 -12.67 15.10
CA THR A 40 -7.98 -12.98 13.71
C THR A 40 -9.25 -12.99 12.86
N LYS A 41 -9.30 -12.12 11.84
CA LYS A 41 -10.40 -12.01 10.88
C LYS A 41 -9.98 -12.47 9.49
N ILE A 42 -10.96 -12.77 8.64
CA ILE A 42 -10.76 -13.08 7.22
C ILE A 42 -11.03 -11.79 6.42
N GLU A 43 -10.13 -11.43 5.51
CA GLU A 43 -10.31 -10.28 4.63
C GLU A 43 -11.36 -10.58 3.54
N LYS A 44 -12.33 -9.68 3.38
CA LYS A 44 -13.19 -9.63 2.20
C LYS A 44 -12.40 -9.00 1.05
N VAL A 45 -11.92 -9.81 0.11
CA VAL A 45 -11.06 -9.33 -0.98
C VAL A 45 -11.90 -8.84 -2.16
N ALA A 46 -11.77 -7.55 -2.49
CA ALA A 46 -12.49 -7.00 -3.62
C ALA A 46 -12.02 -7.54 -4.96
N GLY A 47 -12.96 -8.16 -5.69
CA GLY A 47 -12.68 -8.81 -6.96
C GLY A 47 -11.82 -10.08 -6.82
N GLU A 48 -11.89 -10.80 -5.69
CA GLU A 48 -11.10 -12.00 -5.40
C GLU A 48 -11.05 -13.00 -6.56
N GLY A 49 -12.21 -13.38 -7.12
CA GLY A 49 -12.27 -14.34 -8.22
C GLY A 49 -11.56 -13.84 -9.49
N TRP A 50 -11.66 -12.54 -9.79
CA TRP A 50 -10.93 -11.93 -10.90
C TRP A 50 -9.42 -11.89 -10.65
N LEU A 51 -8.99 -11.55 -9.43
CA LEU A 51 -7.58 -11.55 -9.03
C LEU A 51 -6.99 -12.96 -9.06
N ALA A 52 -7.71 -13.95 -8.54
CA ALA A 52 -7.33 -15.36 -8.58
C ALA A 52 -7.18 -15.84 -10.03
N TRP A 53 -8.13 -15.51 -10.90
CA TRP A 53 -8.00 -15.81 -12.33
C TRP A 53 -6.78 -15.12 -12.95
N LEU A 54 -6.61 -13.81 -12.72
CA LEU A 54 -5.54 -13.02 -13.32
C LEU A 54 -4.13 -13.51 -12.94
N TYR A 55 -3.95 -13.97 -11.70
CA TYR A 55 -2.64 -14.40 -11.21
C TYR A 55 -2.44 -15.92 -11.27
N ASN A 56 -3.46 -16.76 -11.18
CA ASN A 56 -3.32 -18.23 -11.11
C ASN A 56 -3.72 -18.97 -12.39
N ASN A 57 -4.29 -18.30 -13.40
CA ASN A 57 -4.60 -18.89 -14.69
C ASN A 57 -3.54 -18.49 -15.75
N PRO A 58 -3.04 -19.41 -16.60
CA PRO A 58 -2.04 -19.07 -17.62
C PRO A 58 -2.50 -17.98 -18.61
N VAL A 59 -3.78 -17.98 -18.99
CA VAL A 59 -4.35 -16.92 -19.86
C VAL A 59 -4.51 -15.63 -19.09
N GLY A 60 -4.90 -15.72 -17.81
CA GLY A 60 -4.91 -14.58 -16.88
C GLY A 60 -3.53 -13.94 -16.79
N GLU A 61 -2.49 -14.72 -16.53
CA GLU A 61 -1.11 -14.26 -16.41
C GLU A 61 -0.59 -13.64 -17.72
N MET A 62 -0.89 -14.26 -18.87
CA MET A 62 -0.59 -13.66 -20.17
C MET A 62 -1.28 -12.29 -20.34
N SER A 63 -2.55 -12.17 -19.94
CA SER A 63 -3.30 -10.91 -19.99
C SER A 63 -2.73 -9.86 -19.04
N LEU A 64 -2.26 -10.28 -17.86
CA LEU A 64 -1.58 -9.45 -16.89
C LEU A 64 -0.34 -8.82 -17.49
N GLN A 65 0.53 -9.66 -18.06
CA GLN A 65 1.82 -9.23 -18.61
C GLN A 65 1.68 -8.39 -19.89
N ALA A 66 0.68 -8.69 -20.71
CA ALA A 66 0.44 -7.99 -21.96
C ALA A 66 -0.28 -6.64 -21.75
N LEU A 67 -1.31 -6.60 -20.90
CA LEU A 67 -2.30 -5.52 -20.86
C LEU A 67 -2.52 -4.94 -19.47
N VAL A 68 -2.92 -5.77 -18.49
CA VAL A 68 -3.53 -5.28 -17.24
C VAL A 68 -2.55 -4.49 -16.37
N LYS A 69 -1.26 -4.86 -16.35
CA LYS A 69 -0.24 -4.13 -15.56
C LYS A 69 0.16 -2.77 -16.15
N ARG A 70 -0.28 -2.46 -17.37
CA ARG A 70 0.19 -1.28 -18.12
C ARG A 70 -0.55 -0.03 -17.67
N LYS A 71 0.18 1.09 -17.65
CA LYS A 71 -0.34 2.42 -17.27
C LYS A 71 -1.66 2.79 -17.94
N PHE A 72 -1.79 2.58 -19.26
CA PHE A 72 -2.99 2.99 -19.99
C PHE A 72 -4.24 2.23 -19.52
N PHE A 73 -4.10 0.98 -19.05
CA PHE A 73 -5.22 0.20 -18.54
C PHE A 73 -5.73 0.79 -17.22
N SER A 74 -4.81 1.09 -16.29
CA SER A 74 -5.13 1.79 -15.04
C SER A 74 -5.75 3.17 -15.29
N GLU A 75 -5.24 3.95 -16.26
CA GLU A 75 -5.83 5.26 -16.62
C GLU A 75 -7.24 5.14 -17.21
N TRP A 76 -7.45 4.18 -18.11
CA TRP A 76 -8.77 3.92 -18.69
C TRP A 76 -9.79 3.52 -17.62
N TYR A 77 -9.41 2.61 -16.71
CA TYR A 77 -10.29 2.19 -15.64
C TYR A 77 -10.56 3.31 -14.64
N GLY A 78 -9.53 4.09 -14.26
CA GLY A 78 -9.68 5.27 -13.42
C GLY A 78 -10.67 6.29 -13.99
N LYS A 79 -10.62 6.57 -15.30
CA LYS A 79 -11.59 7.45 -15.97
C LYS A 79 -13.04 6.94 -15.89
N ARG A 80 -13.23 5.62 -15.89
CA ARG A 80 -14.56 5.02 -15.68
C ARG A 80 -15.06 5.22 -14.25
N MET A 81 -14.16 5.20 -13.27
CA MET A 81 -14.49 5.47 -11.86
C MET A 81 -14.67 6.96 -11.57
N ASP A 82 -14.16 7.85 -12.43
CA ASP A 82 -14.43 9.29 -12.39
C ASP A 82 -15.80 9.65 -13.04
N ALA A 83 -16.40 8.76 -13.83
CA ALA A 83 -17.63 9.04 -14.56
C ALA A 83 -18.86 9.07 -13.63
N PRO A 84 -19.86 9.97 -13.85
CA PRO A 84 -21.03 10.08 -12.98
C PRO A 84 -21.83 8.78 -12.80
N GLY A 85 -21.97 7.97 -13.86
CA GLY A 85 -22.66 6.67 -13.77
C GLY A 85 -21.94 5.62 -12.92
N SER A 86 -20.76 5.91 -12.37
CA SER A 86 -20.10 5.03 -11.41
C SER A 86 -20.66 5.17 -9.99
N VAL A 87 -21.51 6.17 -9.72
CA VAL A 87 -22.22 6.33 -8.44
C VAL A 87 -23.04 5.09 -8.09
N ASP A 88 -23.65 4.44 -9.08
CA ASP A 88 -24.47 3.23 -8.90
C ASP A 88 -23.70 2.05 -8.28
N LYS A 89 -22.37 2.13 -8.23
CA LYS A 89 -21.51 1.12 -7.59
C LYS A 89 -21.27 1.36 -6.11
N ILE A 90 -21.54 2.56 -5.59
CA ILE A 90 -21.14 2.97 -4.24
C ILE A 90 -21.91 2.20 -3.18
N GLU A 91 -23.24 2.17 -3.27
CA GLU A 91 -24.10 1.52 -2.27
C GLU A 91 -23.83 0.00 -2.18
N PRO A 92 -23.84 -0.78 -3.29
CA PRO A 92 -23.49 -2.20 -3.23
C PRO A 92 -22.10 -2.45 -2.66
N PHE A 93 -21.12 -1.60 -2.99
CA PHE A 93 -19.76 -1.73 -2.47
C PHE A 93 -19.69 -1.40 -0.98
N ALA A 94 -20.35 -0.34 -0.53
CA ALA A 94 -20.37 0.02 0.88
C ALA A 94 -21.02 -1.08 1.74
N GLU A 95 -22.10 -1.69 1.25
CA GLU A 95 -22.76 -2.81 1.92
C GLU A 95 -21.90 -4.07 1.94
N GLU A 96 -21.29 -4.44 0.81
CA GLU A 96 -20.47 -5.66 0.70
C GLU A 96 -19.26 -5.63 1.65
N TYR A 97 -18.63 -4.46 1.78
CA TYR A 97 -17.41 -4.26 2.58
C TYR A 97 -17.64 -3.57 3.94
N ASP A 98 -18.88 -3.48 4.39
CA ASP A 98 -19.26 -2.89 5.70
C ASP A 98 -18.68 -1.48 5.93
N ILE A 99 -18.70 -0.63 4.90
CA ILE A 99 -18.11 0.71 4.94
C ILE A 99 -19.08 1.68 5.62
N ASP A 100 -18.69 2.20 6.77
CA ASP A 100 -19.44 3.26 7.45
C ASP A 100 -19.32 4.59 6.70
N LEU A 101 -20.39 4.97 5.99
CA LEU A 101 -20.50 6.24 5.29
C LEU A 101 -20.83 7.40 6.25
N SER A 102 -21.34 7.11 7.46
CA SER A 102 -21.75 8.16 8.41
C SER A 102 -20.58 8.98 8.92
N ILE A 103 -19.36 8.41 8.92
CA ILE A 103 -18.13 9.10 9.29
C ILE A 103 -17.52 9.93 8.16
N ALA A 104 -18.05 9.85 6.93
CA ALA A 104 -17.60 10.68 5.83
C ALA A 104 -18.02 12.14 6.06
N GLN A 105 -17.15 13.08 5.67
CA GLN A 105 -17.42 14.52 5.79
C GLN A 105 -18.60 14.94 4.89
N LYS A 106 -18.75 14.28 3.74
CA LYS A 106 -19.84 14.48 2.79
C LYS A 106 -20.61 13.17 2.62
N GLN A 107 -21.92 13.28 2.41
CA GLN A 107 -22.83 12.14 2.29
C GLN A 107 -23.27 11.89 0.83
N GLU A 108 -23.00 12.85 -0.06
CA GLU A 108 -23.31 12.75 -1.48
C GLU A 108 -22.01 12.70 -2.31
N PHE A 109 -21.98 11.78 -3.27
CA PHE A 109 -20.83 11.54 -4.13
C PHE A 109 -21.22 11.66 -5.60
N THR A 110 -20.36 12.27 -6.40
CA THR A 110 -20.59 12.49 -7.84
C THR A 110 -20.01 11.39 -8.71
N SER A 111 -19.17 10.50 -8.15
CA SER A 111 -18.57 9.37 -8.82
C SER A 111 -18.02 8.37 -7.79
N PHE A 112 -17.66 7.16 -8.24
CA PHE A 112 -17.04 6.17 -7.36
C PHE A 112 -15.69 6.64 -6.83
N ASN A 113 -14.87 7.32 -7.65
CA ASN A 113 -13.61 7.88 -7.17
C ASN A 113 -13.81 8.97 -6.12
N ASP A 114 -14.87 9.75 -6.23
CA ASP A 114 -15.22 10.77 -5.24
C ASP A 114 -15.63 10.13 -3.89
N PHE A 115 -16.32 8.99 -3.91
CA PHE A 115 -16.55 8.14 -2.73
C PHE A 115 -15.25 7.51 -2.20
N PHE A 116 -14.44 6.94 -3.09
CA PHE A 116 -13.22 6.24 -2.71
C PHE A 116 -12.20 7.18 -2.04
N THR A 117 -12.12 8.41 -2.54
CA THR A 117 -11.28 9.48 -2.00
C THR A 117 -12.05 10.38 -1.04
N ARG A 118 -13.14 9.92 -0.42
CA ARG A 118 -13.90 10.70 0.57
C ARG A 118 -12.98 11.22 1.67
N LYS A 119 -13.25 12.44 2.16
CA LYS A 119 -12.68 12.93 3.42
C LYS A 119 -13.52 12.40 4.58
N LEU A 120 -12.87 12.13 5.71
CA LEU A 120 -13.56 11.77 6.95
C LEU A 120 -13.85 13.02 7.78
N LYS A 121 -14.79 12.91 8.71
CA LYS A 121 -15.03 13.95 9.72
C LYS A 121 -13.77 14.12 10.60
N PRO A 122 -13.48 15.34 11.12
CA PRO A 122 -12.25 15.60 11.88
C PRO A 122 -12.06 14.72 13.13
N ASP A 123 -13.15 14.27 13.74
CA ASP A 123 -13.18 13.43 14.94
C ASP A 123 -13.18 11.92 14.64
N ALA A 124 -13.31 11.51 13.37
CA ALA A 124 -13.38 10.11 12.98
C ALA A 124 -12.03 9.38 13.12
N ARG A 125 -10.91 10.11 13.09
CA ARG A 125 -9.54 9.59 13.21
C ARG A 125 -8.72 10.48 14.14
N PRO A 126 -8.88 10.35 15.47
CA PRO A 126 -8.06 11.10 16.43
C PRO A 126 -6.58 10.77 16.25
N VAL A 127 -5.73 11.79 16.22
CA VAL A 127 -4.29 11.65 16.03
C VAL A 127 -3.57 11.80 17.37
N ASN A 128 -2.67 10.87 17.69
CA ASN A 128 -1.76 11.06 18.82
C ASN A 128 -0.72 12.14 18.49
N MET A 129 -0.84 13.31 19.13
CA MET A 129 0.01 14.48 18.87
C MET A 129 1.34 14.50 19.66
N ASP A 130 1.60 13.52 20.52
CA ASP A 130 2.90 13.41 21.23
C ASP A 130 4.04 13.34 20.21
N SER A 131 5.04 14.24 20.30
CA SER A 131 6.14 14.31 19.33
C SER A 131 6.93 13.00 19.26
N SER A 132 7.03 12.28 20.37
CA SER A 132 7.76 11.01 20.50
C SER A 132 7.03 9.79 19.94
N VAL A 133 5.83 9.96 19.39
CA VAL A 133 5.00 8.89 18.81
C VAL A 133 4.97 8.99 17.29
N VAL A 134 5.07 7.87 16.58
CA VAL A 134 4.71 7.75 15.16
C VAL A 134 3.30 7.20 15.06
N VAL A 135 2.46 7.82 14.23
CA VAL A 135 1.10 7.32 13.97
C VAL A 135 0.99 6.64 12.62
N SER A 136 -0.02 5.80 12.44
CA SER A 136 -0.34 5.18 11.16
C SER A 136 -0.67 6.28 10.13
N PRO A 137 -0.05 6.29 8.95
CA PRO A 137 -0.31 7.29 7.93
C PRO A 137 -1.65 7.07 7.22
N ALA A 138 -2.25 5.89 7.32
CA ALA A 138 -3.50 5.53 6.63
C ALA A 138 -4.28 4.46 7.41
N ASP A 139 -5.55 4.28 7.05
CA ASP A 139 -6.27 3.06 7.40
C ASP A 139 -5.73 1.91 6.55
N GLY A 140 -5.50 0.74 7.13
CA GLY A 140 -5.03 -0.40 6.36
C GLY A 140 -4.59 -1.57 7.21
N LYS A 141 -3.80 -2.44 6.61
CA LYS A 141 -3.18 -3.60 7.26
C LYS A 141 -1.67 -3.47 7.19
N VAL A 142 -1.01 -3.57 8.34
CA VAL A 142 0.43 -3.32 8.49
C VAL A 142 1.21 -4.62 8.67
N LEU A 143 2.35 -4.70 7.98
CA LEU A 143 3.48 -5.56 8.33
C LEU A 143 4.61 -4.67 8.83
N ALA A 144 5.27 -5.09 9.90
CA ALA A 144 6.29 -4.29 10.56
C ALA A 144 7.54 -5.11 10.87
N TYR A 145 8.70 -4.52 10.61
CA TYR A 145 10.00 -5.16 10.67
C TYR A 145 11.02 -4.25 11.32
N GLU A 146 11.80 -4.77 12.27
CA GLU A 146 12.79 -3.97 13.01
C GLU A 146 14.07 -3.69 12.20
N ASP A 147 14.52 -4.66 11.39
CA ASP A 147 15.74 -4.58 10.57
C ASP A 147 15.51 -5.15 9.16
N VAL A 148 15.46 -4.30 8.12
CA VAL A 148 15.24 -4.69 6.71
C VAL A 148 16.26 -5.72 6.15
N SER A 149 17.40 -5.91 6.81
CA SER A 149 18.40 -6.91 6.40
C SER A 149 18.09 -8.34 6.86
N GLU A 150 17.27 -8.53 7.89
CA GLU A 150 16.96 -9.84 8.46
C GLU A 150 16.11 -10.70 7.50
N GLN A 151 16.71 -11.72 6.91
CA GLN A 151 16.18 -12.41 5.73
C GLN A 151 14.88 -13.24 5.93
N ASP A 152 14.22 -13.15 7.08
CA ASP A 152 12.93 -13.80 7.36
C ASP A 152 11.75 -13.14 6.61
N PHE A 153 12.00 -12.04 5.87
CA PHE A 153 11.05 -11.36 4.96
C PHE A 153 10.57 -12.18 3.75
N ILE A 154 10.88 -13.48 3.75
CA ILE A 154 10.61 -14.42 2.67
C ILE A 154 9.15 -14.87 2.73
N VAL A 155 8.31 -14.24 1.90
CA VAL A 155 7.12 -14.91 1.39
C VAL A 155 7.55 -15.75 0.19
N LYS A 156 7.74 -17.05 0.38
CA LYS A 156 8.04 -18.04 -0.69
C LYS A 156 9.31 -17.79 -1.54
N GLY A 157 10.35 -17.17 -0.99
CA GLY A 157 11.68 -17.06 -1.63
C GLY A 157 12.06 -15.67 -2.13
N TYR A 158 11.14 -14.70 -2.10
CA TYR A 158 11.32 -13.37 -2.69
C TYR A 158 11.65 -12.33 -1.63
N ARG A 159 12.58 -11.40 -1.92
CA ARG A 159 13.12 -10.41 -0.97
C ARG A 159 12.72 -8.98 -1.36
N PHE A 160 12.35 -8.15 -0.39
CA PHE A 160 12.25 -6.72 -0.60
C PHE A 160 13.67 -6.15 -0.75
N ASN A 161 13.98 -5.59 -1.93
CA ASN A 161 15.27 -4.99 -2.20
C ASN A 161 15.19 -3.48 -2.06
N LEU A 162 15.78 -2.95 -1.00
CA LEU A 162 15.80 -1.53 -0.68
C LEU A 162 16.53 -0.68 -1.75
N PHE A 163 17.58 -1.22 -2.38
CA PHE A 163 18.33 -0.54 -3.44
C PHE A 163 17.47 -0.37 -4.69
N ASP A 164 16.78 -1.42 -5.10
CA ASP A 164 15.86 -1.38 -6.24
C ASP A 164 14.67 -0.49 -5.93
N PHE A 165 14.16 -0.55 -4.70
CA PHE A 165 13.05 0.29 -4.25
C PHE A 165 13.41 1.78 -4.27
N LEU A 166 14.54 2.20 -3.73
CA LEU A 166 14.87 3.64 -3.65
C LEU A 166 15.47 4.20 -4.94
N GLN A 167 16.04 3.35 -5.81
CA GLN A 167 16.83 3.75 -6.98
C GLN A 167 17.92 4.78 -6.64
N ASP A 168 18.48 4.67 -5.43
CA ASP A 168 19.54 5.49 -4.87
C ASP A 168 20.33 4.65 -3.89
N SER A 169 21.51 4.19 -4.32
CA SER A 169 22.33 3.26 -3.53
C SER A 169 22.91 3.90 -2.27
N LEU A 170 23.22 5.20 -2.31
CA LEU A 170 23.77 5.90 -1.15
C LEU A 170 22.69 6.15 -0.10
N LEU A 171 21.48 6.46 -0.53
CA LEU A 171 20.33 6.55 0.37
C LEU A 171 20.00 5.17 0.95
N ALA A 172 19.89 4.13 0.11
CA ALA A 172 19.56 2.77 0.54
C ALA A 172 20.51 2.24 1.62
N GLN A 173 21.82 2.49 1.48
CA GLN A 173 22.81 2.06 2.48
C GLN A 173 22.54 2.63 3.88
N LYS A 174 21.94 3.82 4.01
CA LYS A 174 21.60 4.41 5.32
C LYS A 174 20.47 3.67 6.05
N TYR A 175 19.62 2.98 5.29
CA TYR A 175 18.42 2.30 5.78
C TYR A 175 18.53 0.77 5.72
N GLU A 176 19.71 0.22 5.35
CA GLU A 176 19.93 -1.22 5.16
C GLU A 176 19.60 -2.04 6.43
N HIS A 177 19.96 -1.52 7.60
CA HIS A 177 19.63 -2.08 8.92
C HIS A 177 18.49 -1.30 9.62
N GLY A 178 17.68 -0.62 8.82
CA GLY A 178 16.59 0.23 9.28
C GLY A 178 15.32 -0.55 9.61
N SER A 179 14.32 0.14 10.15
CA SER A 179 13.00 -0.45 10.38
C SER A 179 12.06 -0.13 9.22
N LEU A 180 11.21 -1.09 8.85
CA LEU A 180 10.27 -1.02 7.74
C LEU A 180 8.85 -1.30 8.21
N MET A 181 7.91 -0.44 7.82
CA MET A 181 6.48 -0.69 7.96
C MET A 181 5.79 -0.56 6.61
N ILE A 182 5.01 -1.58 6.25
CA ILE A 182 4.26 -1.65 4.99
C ILE A 182 2.77 -1.60 5.32
N PHE A 183 2.11 -0.50 4.98
CA PHE A 183 0.68 -0.28 5.19
C PHE A 183 -0.04 -0.56 3.88
N ARG A 184 -0.73 -1.70 3.79
CA ARG A 184 -1.56 -2.07 2.65
C ARG A 184 -2.98 -1.55 2.85
N LEU A 185 -3.44 -0.70 1.95
CA LEU A 185 -4.81 -0.19 1.96
C LEU A 185 -5.67 -1.10 1.08
N CYS A 186 -6.60 -1.80 1.72
CA CYS A 186 -7.64 -2.57 1.04
C CYS A 186 -8.66 -1.63 0.39
N PRO A 187 -9.35 -2.04 -0.69
CA PRO A 187 -10.33 -1.19 -1.36
C PRO A 187 -11.46 -0.64 -0.46
N ALA A 188 -11.74 -1.27 0.67
CA ALA A 188 -12.73 -0.81 1.65
C ALA A 188 -12.23 0.33 2.56
N ASP A 189 -10.92 0.47 2.69
CA ASP A 189 -10.29 1.37 3.67
C ASP A 189 -10.44 2.85 3.25
N TYR A 190 -9.95 3.74 4.11
CA TYR A 190 -9.80 5.16 3.79
C TYR A 190 -8.53 5.39 2.95
N HIS A 191 -8.70 5.82 1.69
CA HIS A 191 -7.60 5.91 0.70
C HIS A 191 -6.87 7.26 0.65
N ARG A 192 -6.94 8.05 1.72
CA ARG A 192 -6.07 9.20 1.90
C ARG A 192 -5.00 8.89 2.92
N PHE A 193 -3.80 9.40 2.69
CA PHE A 193 -2.64 9.18 3.54
C PHE A 193 -2.13 10.50 4.08
N HIS A 194 -1.64 10.44 5.32
CA HIS A 194 -1.34 11.57 6.17
C HIS A 194 0.10 11.47 6.66
N PHE A 195 0.68 12.59 7.04
CA PHE A 195 2.03 12.59 7.62
C PHE A 195 2.00 11.88 8.99
N PRO A 196 2.81 10.81 9.19
CA PRO A 196 2.83 10.05 10.44
C PRO A 196 3.59 10.77 11.55
N LEU A 197 4.35 11.80 11.19
CA LEU A 197 5.21 12.60 12.07
C LEU A 197 5.49 13.97 11.46
N SER A 198 5.93 14.91 12.29
CA SER A 198 6.30 16.26 11.86
C SER A 198 7.79 16.36 11.52
N GLY A 199 8.11 17.22 10.56
CA GLY A 199 9.49 17.48 10.13
C GLY A 199 9.57 18.24 8.81
N GLU A 200 10.78 18.60 8.39
CA GLU A 200 10.99 19.20 7.06
C GLU A 200 10.89 18.14 5.96
N VAL A 201 10.25 18.46 4.85
CA VAL A 201 9.99 17.55 3.73
C VAL A 201 10.95 17.85 2.59
N SER A 202 11.63 16.82 2.10
CA SER A 202 12.47 16.91 0.91
C SER A 202 11.66 17.12 -0.37
N ASP A 203 12.34 17.39 -1.48
CA ASP A 203 11.73 17.28 -2.79
C ASP A 203 11.14 15.87 -3.03
N LEU A 204 10.00 15.85 -3.73
CA LEU A 204 9.30 14.62 -4.09
C LEU A 204 10.09 13.84 -5.15
N LYS A 205 10.55 12.64 -4.80
CA LYS A 205 11.11 11.69 -5.78
C LYS A 205 9.98 10.91 -6.43
N LYS A 206 9.94 10.90 -7.76
CA LYS A 206 9.02 10.06 -8.55
C LYS A 206 9.79 8.97 -9.27
N ILE A 207 9.36 7.72 -9.08
CA ILE A 207 9.90 6.56 -9.78
C ILE A 207 8.82 5.98 -10.68
N SER A 208 9.18 5.80 -11.95
CA SER A 208 8.29 5.16 -12.94
C SER A 208 8.30 3.65 -12.75
N GLY A 209 7.18 3.00 -13.05
CA GLY A 209 7.04 1.55 -12.94
C GLY A 209 5.73 1.06 -13.55
N ASP A 210 5.53 -0.25 -13.46
CA ASP A 210 4.29 -0.93 -13.83
C ASP A 210 3.21 -0.74 -12.72
N TYR A 211 2.07 -1.41 -12.86
CA TYR A 211 0.95 -1.37 -11.91
C TYR A 211 0.46 -2.79 -11.63
N TYR A 212 1.27 -3.60 -10.95
CA TYR A 212 0.86 -4.89 -10.40
C TYR A 212 0.01 -4.71 -9.14
N SER A 213 -0.84 -5.68 -8.82
CA SER A 213 -1.68 -5.66 -7.62
C SER A 213 -0.81 -5.86 -6.38
N VAL A 214 -1.10 -5.10 -5.34
CA VAL A 214 -0.50 -5.26 -4.00
C VAL A 214 -1.38 -6.12 -3.09
N ASN A 215 -2.39 -6.80 -3.63
CA ASN A 215 -3.16 -7.78 -2.87
C ASN A 215 -2.26 -8.98 -2.49
N PRO A 216 -2.43 -9.61 -1.31
CA PRO A 216 -1.62 -10.75 -0.91
C PRO A 216 -1.58 -11.88 -1.94
N ILE A 217 -2.67 -12.15 -2.69
CA ILE A 217 -2.66 -13.13 -3.80
C ILE A 217 -1.52 -12.86 -4.80
N ALA A 218 -1.25 -11.59 -5.09
CA ALA A 218 -0.18 -11.15 -5.98
C ALA A 218 1.19 -11.09 -5.26
N ILE A 219 1.25 -10.52 -4.06
CA ILE A 219 2.49 -10.42 -3.26
C ILE A 219 3.06 -11.81 -2.95
N HIS A 220 2.20 -12.79 -2.65
CA HIS A 220 2.60 -14.18 -2.41
C HIS A 220 3.32 -14.81 -3.61
N LYS A 221 3.26 -14.22 -4.81
CA LYS A 221 4.03 -14.66 -5.97
C LYS A 221 5.30 -13.87 -6.19
N MET A 222 5.32 -12.59 -5.81
CA MET A 222 6.42 -11.68 -6.14
C MET A 222 6.40 -10.45 -5.22
N ILE A 223 7.23 -10.44 -4.17
CA ILE A 223 7.38 -9.25 -3.31
C ILE A 223 8.03 -8.08 -4.05
N GLU A 224 8.76 -8.36 -5.14
CA GLU A 224 9.38 -7.37 -6.04
C GLU A 224 8.35 -6.42 -6.67
N ILE A 225 7.05 -6.73 -6.59
CA ILE A 225 5.95 -5.85 -7.01
C ILE A 225 6.12 -4.43 -6.45
N PHE A 226 6.58 -4.27 -5.21
CA PHE A 226 6.81 -2.93 -4.63
C PHE A 226 7.93 -2.15 -5.35
N CYS A 227 8.96 -2.85 -5.84
CA CYS A 227 10.09 -2.28 -6.57
C CYS A 227 9.79 -2.05 -8.06
N GLU A 228 8.91 -2.86 -8.64
CA GLU A 228 8.47 -2.78 -10.03
C GLU A 228 7.38 -1.72 -10.25
N ASN A 229 6.55 -1.46 -9.24
CA ASN A 229 5.44 -0.54 -9.36
C ASN A 229 5.88 0.94 -9.38
N LYS A 230 5.08 1.77 -10.05
CA LYS A 230 5.17 3.24 -9.91
C LYS A 230 5.06 3.60 -8.43
N ARG A 231 5.98 4.45 -7.97
CA ARG A 231 6.00 4.94 -6.60
C ARG A 231 6.57 6.34 -6.50
N GLU A 232 6.23 7.01 -5.41
CA GLU A 232 6.74 8.33 -5.08
C GLU A 232 7.18 8.32 -3.62
N TYR A 233 8.23 9.05 -3.26
CA TYR A 233 8.64 9.16 -1.86
C TYR A 233 9.20 10.53 -1.53
N VAL A 234 9.12 10.87 -0.25
CA VAL A 234 9.76 12.02 0.36
C VAL A 234 10.58 11.56 1.56
N ILE A 235 11.55 12.37 1.96
CA ILE A 235 12.25 12.23 3.23
C ILE A 235 11.69 13.30 4.16
N VAL A 236 11.18 12.89 5.32
CA VAL A 236 10.74 13.78 6.38
C VAL A 236 11.83 13.83 7.45
N SER A 237 12.54 14.95 7.53
CA SER A 237 13.57 15.22 8.54
C SER A 237 12.90 15.57 9.86
N SER A 238 12.69 14.55 10.69
CA SER A 238 12.06 14.67 11.99
C SER A 238 13.07 14.99 13.09
N PRO A 239 12.78 15.96 13.99
CA PRO A 239 13.60 16.18 15.18
C PRO A 239 13.72 14.93 16.08
N GLU A 240 12.65 14.13 16.16
CA GLU A 240 12.55 13.00 17.08
C GLU A 240 13.08 11.69 16.46
N PHE A 241 12.89 11.51 15.15
CA PHE A 241 13.17 10.25 14.45
C PHE A 241 14.30 10.33 13.42
N GLY A 242 14.89 11.52 13.20
CA GLY A 242 15.82 11.74 12.10
C GLY A 242 15.13 11.70 10.73
N PRO A 243 15.86 11.44 9.63
CA PRO A 243 15.27 11.36 8.30
C PRO A 243 14.44 10.07 8.15
N VAL A 244 13.15 10.22 7.89
CA VAL A 244 12.21 9.10 7.68
C VAL A 244 11.73 9.13 6.24
N ILE A 245 11.89 8.03 5.51
CA ILE A 245 11.34 7.93 4.15
C ILE A 245 9.87 7.53 4.28
N MET A 246 9.00 8.31 3.66
CA MET A 246 7.59 7.96 3.44
C MET A 246 7.37 7.80 1.95
N ALA A 247 6.98 6.59 1.54
CA ALA A 247 6.79 6.22 0.14
C ALA A 247 5.36 5.76 -0.12
N GLU A 248 4.82 6.13 -1.26
CA GLU A 248 3.54 5.68 -1.77
C GLU A 248 3.75 4.83 -3.01
N VAL A 249 3.19 3.61 -3.01
CA VAL A 249 3.27 2.66 -4.11
C VAL A 249 1.88 2.49 -4.72
N GLY A 250 1.76 2.80 -6.01
CA GLY A 250 0.53 2.54 -6.75
C GLY A 250 0.41 1.06 -7.09
N ALA A 251 -0.81 0.57 -7.32
CA ALA A 251 -1.05 -0.80 -7.78
C ALA A 251 -1.96 -0.85 -9.01
N THR A 252 -2.28 -2.06 -9.49
CA THR A 252 -3.25 -2.26 -10.58
C THR A 252 -4.54 -1.49 -10.29
N MET A 253 -5.07 -0.83 -11.32
CA MET A 253 -6.24 0.06 -11.26
C MET A 253 -6.01 1.41 -10.54
N VAL A 254 -4.99 1.53 -9.69
CA VAL A 254 -4.58 2.83 -9.10
C VAL A 254 -3.71 3.58 -10.10
N GLY A 255 -4.36 4.30 -11.00
CA GLY A 255 -3.67 5.12 -11.99
C GLY A 255 -3.03 6.41 -11.44
N SER A 256 -3.23 6.77 -10.17
CA SER A 256 -2.83 8.09 -9.66
C SER A 256 -2.57 8.13 -8.16
N ILE A 257 -1.32 8.45 -7.81
CA ILE A 257 -0.91 8.95 -6.49
C ILE A 257 -1.03 10.47 -6.58
N ILE A 258 -1.89 11.08 -5.77
CA ILE A 258 -2.08 12.53 -5.75
C ILE A 258 -1.50 13.06 -4.44
N GLN A 259 -0.49 13.92 -4.54
CA GLN A 259 0.07 14.65 -3.41
C GLN A 259 -0.72 15.96 -3.24
N THR A 260 -1.15 16.27 -2.02
CA THR A 260 -1.96 17.45 -1.69
C THR A 260 -1.29 18.39 -0.69
N TYR A 261 -0.20 17.97 -0.06
CA TYR A 261 0.60 18.86 0.79
C TYR A 261 1.24 19.99 -0.02
N GLU A 262 1.39 21.14 0.62
CA GLU A 262 2.06 22.31 0.07
C GLU A 262 3.25 22.70 0.93
N GLY A 263 4.30 23.24 0.30
CA GLY A 263 5.52 23.65 0.99
C GLY A 263 6.41 22.47 1.39
N ASN A 264 7.24 22.71 2.40
CA ASN A 264 8.33 21.82 2.85
C ASN A 264 8.22 21.44 4.32
N LEU A 265 7.03 21.55 4.92
CA LEU A 265 6.79 21.22 6.33
C LEU A 265 5.69 20.17 6.43
N ALA A 266 6.02 19.03 7.03
CA ALA A 266 5.06 18.02 7.44
C ALA A 266 4.57 18.34 8.85
N ILE A 267 3.25 18.39 9.01
CA ILE A 267 2.59 18.43 10.32
C ILE A 267 1.92 17.07 10.53
N LYS A 268 2.25 16.40 11.63
CA LYS A 268 1.68 15.10 11.99
C LYS A 268 0.15 15.14 11.94
N GLY A 269 -0.44 14.18 11.24
CA GLY A 269 -1.88 14.05 11.04
C GLY A 269 -2.45 14.85 9.87
N GLU A 270 -1.72 15.82 9.30
CA GLU A 270 -2.18 16.52 8.11
C GLU A 270 -2.13 15.62 6.87
N GLU A 271 -3.05 15.88 5.94
CA GLU A 271 -3.15 15.13 4.69
C GLU A 271 -1.91 15.38 3.84
N LYS A 272 -1.25 14.28 3.45
CA LYS A 272 -0.15 14.32 2.48
C LYS A 272 -0.68 14.09 1.06
N GLY A 273 -1.67 13.23 0.91
CA GLY A 273 -2.23 12.90 -0.39
C GLY A 273 -3.29 11.80 -0.34
N TYR A 274 -3.64 11.29 -1.52
CA TYR A 274 -4.60 10.20 -1.65
C TYR A 274 -4.38 9.34 -2.90
N PHE A 275 -4.91 8.12 -2.85
CA PHE A 275 -4.97 7.20 -3.98
C PHE A 275 -6.37 7.24 -4.60
N LYS A 276 -6.44 7.31 -5.92
CA LYS A 276 -7.69 7.00 -6.65
C LYS A 276 -7.92 5.47 -6.68
N PHE A 277 -9.12 5.05 -7.06
CA PHE A 277 -9.59 3.66 -6.94
C PHE A 277 -8.58 2.57 -7.33
N GLY A 278 -8.36 1.61 -6.42
CA GLY A 278 -7.58 0.38 -6.58
C GLY A 278 -6.74 0.07 -5.33
N GLY A 279 -5.90 -0.97 -5.38
CA GLY A 279 -5.01 -1.31 -4.26
C GLY A 279 -3.86 -0.31 -4.10
N SER A 280 -3.48 0.02 -2.88
CA SER A 280 -2.36 0.94 -2.64
C SER A 280 -1.57 0.57 -1.40
N THR A 281 -0.37 1.13 -1.30
CA THR A 281 0.52 0.87 -0.18
C THR A 281 1.26 2.13 0.21
N VAL A 282 1.35 2.38 1.52
CA VAL A 282 2.26 3.38 2.10
C VAL A 282 3.37 2.61 2.82
N ILE A 283 4.61 3.03 2.61
CA ILE A 283 5.79 2.44 3.24
C ILE A 283 6.49 3.50 4.07
N LEU A 284 6.84 3.16 5.30
CA LEU A 284 7.70 3.95 6.17
C LEU A 284 9.03 3.22 6.38
N LEU A 285 10.14 3.94 6.19
CA LEU A 285 11.49 3.46 6.45
C LEU A 285 12.20 4.40 7.42
N PHE A 286 12.76 3.82 8.48
CA PHE A 286 13.51 4.52 9.52
C PHE A 286 14.95 4.03 9.51
N GLU A 287 15.92 4.91 9.78
CA GLU A 287 17.30 4.46 10.02
C GLU A 287 17.37 3.54 11.25
N ALA A 288 18.44 2.75 11.33
CA ALA A 288 18.67 1.79 12.41
C ALA A 288 18.53 2.44 13.80
N SER A 289 17.67 1.82 14.63
CA SER A 289 17.42 2.20 16.02
C SER A 289 16.79 3.59 16.22
N ARG A 290 16.10 4.18 15.22
CA ARG A 290 15.38 5.46 15.40
C ARG A 290 14.00 5.29 16.02
N ILE A 291 13.34 4.18 15.75
CA ILE A 291 11.99 3.87 16.23
C ILE A 291 12.02 2.58 17.04
N LYS A 292 11.12 2.48 18.02
CA LYS A 292 10.68 1.24 18.64
C LYS A 292 9.24 1.01 18.18
N ILE A 293 9.05 0.07 17.26
CA ILE A 293 7.73 -0.32 16.74
C ILE A 293 6.93 -0.97 17.88
N ASP A 294 5.60 -0.77 17.89
CA ASP A 294 4.75 -1.41 18.88
C ASP A 294 4.85 -2.95 18.78
N THR A 295 4.97 -3.61 19.95
CA THR A 295 5.31 -5.04 20.03
C THR A 295 4.27 -5.93 19.34
N ASP A 296 2.98 -5.57 19.41
CA ASP A 296 1.90 -6.33 18.80
C ASP A 296 2.04 -6.43 17.27
N LEU A 297 2.47 -5.34 16.62
CA LEU A 297 2.70 -5.33 15.17
C LEU A 297 3.84 -6.28 14.78
N LEU A 298 4.92 -6.29 15.56
CA LEU A 298 6.07 -7.17 15.35
C LEU A 298 5.70 -8.65 15.57
N GLU A 299 5.03 -8.97 16.68
CA GLU A 299 4.61 -10.32 17.01
C GLU A 299 3.63 -10.90 15.98
N ASN A 300 2.70 -10.09 15.48
CA ASN A 300 1.76 -10.53 14.44
C ASN A 300 2.47 -10.72 13.11
N THR A 301 3.41 -9.83 12.76
CA THR A 301 4.22 -9.96 11.56
C THR A 301 5.08 -11.23 11.58
N GLN A 302 5.67 -11.60 12.73
CA GLN A 302 6.40 -12.86 12.90
C GLN A 302 5.52 -14.10 12.68
N LYS A 303 4.21 -14.00 12.98
CA LYS A 303 3.21 -15.04 12.69
C LYS A 303 2.72 -15.00 11.23
N GLN A 304 3.33 -14.18 10.37
CA GLN A 304 2.93 -13.94 8.99
C GLN A 304 1.50 -13.38 8.86
N LEU A 305 1.06 -12.62 9.85
CA LEU A 305 -0.24 -11.95 9.86
C LEU A 305 -0.05 -10.45 9.80
N GLU A 306 -0.81 -9.80 8.92
CA GLU A 306 -0.93 -8.35 8.95
C GLU A 306 -1.81 -7.92 10.12
N THR A 307 -1.61 -6.71 10.62
CA THR A 307 -2.44 -6.13 11.69
C THR A 307 -3.20 -4.94 11.16
N SER A 308 -4.53 -4.88 11.36
CA SER A 308 -5.30 -3.70 10.96
C SER A 308 -4.96 -2.49 11.81
N VAL A 309 -4.88 -1.32 11.19
CA VAL A 309 -4.63 -0.04 11.86
C VAL A 309 -5.49 1.04 11.22
N LEU A 310 -5.89 2.02 12.01
CA LEU A 310 -6.54 3.23 11.53
C LEU A 310 -5.55 4.39 11.45
N MET A 311 -5.76 5.30 10.51
CA MET A 311 -5.01 6.55 10.41
C MET A 311 -5.05 7.27 11.77
N GLY A 312 -3.88 7.70 12.25
CA GLY A 312 -3.75 8.40 13.53
C GLY A 312 -3.48 7.50 14.75
N GLU A 313 -3.66 6.18 14.64
CA GLU A 313 -3.29 5.24 15.71
C GLU A 313 -1.76 5.18 15.88
N GLN A 314 -1.27 5.10 17.11
CA GLN A 314 0.16 4.91 17.36
C GLN A 314 0.65 3.59 16.74
N VAL A 315 1.80 3.60 16.06
CA VAL A 315 2.44 2.40 15.50
C VAL A 315 3.86 2.18 16.02
N GLY A 316 4.39 3.15 16.74
CA GLY A 316 5.68 3.06 17.40
C GLY A 316 6.04 4.36 18.09
N VAL A 317 7.12 4.31 18.86
CA VAL A 317 7.64 5.44 19.63
C VAL A 317 9.10 5.66 19.35
N ARG A 318 9.61 6.85 19.66
CA ARG A 318 11.03 7.18 19.55
C ARG A 318 11.85 6.21 20.39
N ASN A 319 12.93 5.67 19.82
CA ASN A 319 13.85 4.86 20.59
C ASN A 319 14.73 5.78 21.49
N PRO A 320 14.64 5.68 22.83
CA PRO A 320 15.34 6.60 23.74
C PRO A 320 16.87 6.42 23.74
N ALA A 321 17.40 5.31 23.23
CA ALA A 321 18.81 4.94 23.41
C ALA A 321 19.84 5.80 22.65
N LYS A 322 19.46 6.65 21.68
CA LYS A 322 20.41 7.40 20.83
C LYS A 322 20.41 8.92 20.97
N PHE A 323 19.47 9.54 21.69
CA PHE A 323 19.47 11.01 21.83
C PHE A 323 20.52 11.52 22.83
N GLN A 324 21.16 10.64 23.62
CA GLN A 324 22.19 11.02 24.60
C GLN A 324 23.57 11.35 24.01
N ILE A 325 23.83 11.10 22.71
CA ILE A 325 25.17 11.28 22.11
C ILE A 325 25.32 12.66 21.41
N GLY A 326 24.30 13.52 21.44
CA GLY A 326 24.27 14.78 20.68
C GLY A 326 24.74 16.06 21.41
N PHE A 327 25.09 16.00 22.70
CA PHE A 327 25.52 17.17 23.47
C PHE A 327 26.76 16.86 24.32
N SER A 328 27.88 16.51 23.68
CA SER A 328 29.19 16.79 24.27
C SER A 328 29.56 18.22 23.88
N LEU A 329 29.32 19.15 24.80
CA LEU A 329 29.89 20.49 24.75
C LEU A 329 31.42 20.35 24.78
N GLU A 330 32.06 20.54 23.64
CA GLU A 330 33.46 20.96 23.60
C GLU A 330 33.51 22.41 24.12
N THR A 331 33.67 22.55 25.43
CA THR A 331 34.23 23.77 26.02
C THR A 331 35.73 23.56 26.14
N GLU A 332 36.49 24.15 25.23
CA GLU A 332 37.88 24.55 25.50
C GLU A 332 37.94 25.69 26.52
#